data_AF-A0A369IBW6-F1
#
_entry.id   AF-A0A369IBW6-F1
#
_cell.length_a   1.000
_cell.length_b   1.000
_cell.length_c   1.000
_cell.angle_alpha   90.00
_cell.angle_beta   90.00
_cell.angle_gamma   90.00
#
_symmetry.space_group_name_H-M   'P 1'
#
loop_
_entity.id
_entity.type
_entity.pdbx_description
1 polymer ?
#
loop_
_entity_poly.entity_id
_entity_poly.type
_entity_poly.pdbx_seq_one_letter_code
_entity_poly.pdbx_strand_id
1 'polypeptide(L)'
;MQPLPIKTTVVGSMPFPGWLEFASMNLDKFGPADIAEMIDDAVIAAVHDQVAAGLDVITDGEQTRLDFNLSFYGFIKGIVNDGTETRKYGPPAHDQRGKNSIIEPLTAPKGLGVVEEYKRLKRLAPEGQRIKMSIPGPYTLSGRLNPGGLYKDRWEVTEAILPLVRQEIEDLVALGVPEICVDEPSMSCYAYREDTQRFVDIFNRTVAPGVGKTRLSMHLCFGNYKGRSVGKKTIAPMLPSFLDMTVDELHSEMTVLNFTDVHLLERFAEKFDVAVGVIDVKSYYIETAEDVAERIRKVLPYVPAEKLAVAPDCGMSQTARWATKQKLKAMCDGAKLVRASL
;
A
#
# COMPACT_ATOMS: atom_id res chain seq x y z
N MET A 1 3.53 25.20 -10.25
CA MET A 1 3.01 25.26 -8.87
C MET A 1 4.16 24.89 -7.95
N GLN A 2 4.43 25.69 -6.91
CA GLN A 2 5.32 25.23 -5.85
C GLN A 2 4.68 23.99 -5.19
N PRO A 3 5.44 22.92 -4.91
CA PRO A 3 4.90 21.75 -4.26
C PRO A 3 4.35 22.14 -2.88
N LEU A 4 3.16 21.64 -2.54
CA LEU A 4 2.57 21.83 -1.22
C LEU A 4 3.48 21.13 -0.18
N PRO A 5 4.11 21.86 0.76
CA PRO A 5 4.99 21.25 1.73
C PRO A 5 4.22 20.31 2.67
N ILE A 6 4.84 19.21 3.08
CA ILE A 6 4.27 18.23 4.02
C ILE A 6 2.93 17.67 3.53
N LYS A 7 2.84 17.26 2.25
CA LYS A 7 1.61 16.72 1.60
C LYS A 7 1.01 15.58 2.44
N THR A 8 -0.32 15.52 2.61
CA THR A 8 -0.99 14.43 3.32
C THR A 8 -1.53 13.39 2.33
N THR A 9 -1.29 12.11 2.61
CA THR A 9 -1.77 10.99 1.77
C THR A 9 -2.12 9.79 2.66
N VAL A 10 -2.77 8.79 2.08
CA VAL A 10 -2.86 7.43 2.65
C VAL A 10 -2.00 6.46 1.85
N VAL A 11 -1.77 5.26 2.38
CA VAL A 11 -1.10 4.18 1.65
C VAL A 11 -1.99 3.64 0.53
N GLY A 12 -3.22 3.24 0.88
CA GLY A 12 -4.09 2.46 0.01
C GLY A 12 -5.40 2.14 0.71
N SER A 13 -5.45 0.97 1.35
CA SER A 13 -6.67 0.44 1.94
C SER A 13 -7.28 1.26 3.09
N MET A 14 -8.62 1.29 3.11
CA MET A 14 -9.47 1.86 4.13
C MET A 14 -10.34 0.75 4.76
N PRO A 15 -10.79 0.89 6.02
CA PRO A 15 -11.59 -0.14 6.65
C PRO A 15 -12.97 -0.25 6.02
N PHE A 16 -13.38 -1.49 5.79
CA PHE A 16 -14.69 -1.81 5.28
C PHE A 16 -15.78 -1.28 6.23
N PRO A 17 -16.85 -0.66 5.69
CA PRO A 17 -18.09 -0.52 6.43
C PRO A 17 -18.61 -1.90 6.89
N GLY A 18 -19.27 -1.96 8.04
CA GLY A 18 -19.77 -3.23 8.58
C GLY A 18 -20.74 -3.97 7.65
N TRP A 19 -21.51 -3.23 6.83
CA TRP A 19 -22.38 -3.82 5.81
C TRP A 19 -21.60 -4.47 4.66
N LEU A 20 -20.44 -3.90 4.28
CA LEU A 20 -19.59 -4.46 3.22
C LEU A 20 -18.89 -5.72 3.71
N GLU A 21 -18.37 -5.70 4.94
CA GLU A 21 -17.77 -6.88 5.58
C GLU A 21 -18.76 -8.05 5.57
N PHE A 22 -20.00 -7.82 6.01
CA PHE A 22 -21.05 -8.84 5.99
C PHE A 22 -21.38 -9.29 4.56
N ALA A 23 -21.60 -8.37 3.63
CA ALA A 23 -21.98 -8.70 2.27
C ALA A 23 -20.88 -9.46 1.52
N SER A 24 -19.60 -9.15 1.78
CA SER A 24 -18.46 -9.85 1.18
C SER A 24 -18.40 -11.34 1.54
N MET A 25 -18.98 -11.73 2.68
CA MET A 25 -19.12 -13.11 3.13
C MET A 25 -20.41 -13.79 2.61
N ASN A 26 -21.26 -13.06 1.88
CA ASN A 26 -22.59 -13.49 1.44
C ASN A 26 -22.87 -13.08 -0.03
N LEU A 27 -21.82 -12.94 -0.85
CA LEU A 27 -21.95 -12.45 -2.24
C LEU A 27 -22.87 -13.31 -3.11
N ASP A 28 -23.02 -14.59 -2.79
CA ASP A 28 -23.92 -15.53 -3.45
C ASP A 28 -25.41 -15.18 -3.29
N LYS A 29 -25.74 -14.30 -2.33
CA LYS A 29 -27.10 -13.81 -2.10
C LYS A 29 -27.45 -12.54 -2.88
N PHE A 30 -26.49 -11.97 -3.62
CA PHE A 30 -26.64 -10.72 -4.34
C PHE A 30 -26.53 -10.95 -5.85
N GLY A 31 -27.37 -10.26 -6.63
CA GLY A 31 -27.24 -10.24 -8.08
C GLY A 31 -26.03 -9.40 -8.52
N PRO A 32 -25.57 -9.54 -9.77
CA PRO A 32 -24.47 -8.73 -10.29
C PRO A 32 -24.71 -7.21 -10.20
N ALA A 33 -25.96 -6.77 -10.35
CA ALA A 33 -26.33 -5.35 -10.22
C ALA A 33 -26.19 -4.85 -8.78
N ASP A 34 -26.68 -5.63 -7.80
CA ASP A 34 -26.55 -5.31 -6.37
C ASP A 34 -25.07 -5.21 -5.97
N ILE A 35 -24.22 -6.12 -6.47
CA ILE A 35 -22.79 -6.12 -6.19
C ILE A 35 -22.11 -4.88 -6.80
N ALA A 36 -22.48 -4.50 -8.03
CA ALA A 36 -21.92 -3.31 -8.66
C ALA A 36 -22.28 -2.02 -7.92
N GLU A 37 -23.55 -1.88 -7.50
CA GLU A 37 -24.01 -0.74 -6.67
C GLU A 37 -23.28 -0.71 -5.32
N MET A 38 -23.22 -1.84 -4.63
CA MET A 38 -22.55 -1.98 -3.34
C MET A 38 -21.08 -1.58 -3.38
N ILE A 39 -20.38 -1.92 -4.46
CA ILE A 39 -18.98 -1.56 -4.66
C ILE A 39 -18.82 -0.03 -4.82
N ASP A 40 -19.66 0.60 -5.62
CA ASP A 40 -19.62 2.05 -5.82
C ASP A 40 -19.91 2.77 -4.49
N ASP A 41 -20.92 2.34 -3.74
CA ASP A 41 -21.26 2.89 -2.43
C ASP A 41 -20.11 2.76 -1.41
N ALA A 42 -19.39 1.64 -1.45
CA ALA A 42 -18.26 1.41 -0.56
C ALA A 42 -17.12 2.39 -0.86
N VAL A 43 -16.80 2.56 -2.14
CA VAL A 43 -15.78 3.52 -2.58
C VAL A 43 -16.20 4.95 -2.26
N ILE A 44 -17.48 5.32 -2.48
CA ILE A 44 -18.00 6.64 -2.08
C ILE A 44 -17.80 6.87 -0.59
N ALA A 45 -18.11 5.89 0.27
CA ALA A 45 -17.93 6.00 1.71
C ALA A 45 -16.46 6.20 2.11
N ALA A 46 -15.54 5.49 1.47
CA ALA A 46 -14.10 5.62 1.71
C ALA A 46 -13.55 6.96 1.20
N VAL A 47 -13.96 7.41 0.01
CA VAL A 47 -13.60 8.72 -0.55
C VAL A 47 -14.12 9.85 0.34
N HIS A 48 -15.38 9.77 0.78
CA HIS A 48 -15.97 10.76 1.67
C HIS A 48 -15.17 10.90 2.96
N ASP A 49 -14.81 9.79 3.61
CA ASP A 49 -14.04 9.82 4.86
C ASP A 49 -12.65 10.45 4.67
N GLN A 50 -12.00 10.19 3.53
CA GLN A 50 -10.69 10.75 3.19
C GLN A 50 -10.75 12.25 2.90
N VAL A 51 -11.73 12.69 2.10
CA VAL A 51 -11.93 14.10 1.76
C VAL A 51 -12.32 14.90 3.01
N ALA A 52 -13.22 14.36 3.85
CA ALA A 52 -13.63 14.99 5.10
C ALA A 52 -12.47 15.15 6.11
N ALA A 53 -11.48 14.24 6.08
CA ALA A 53 -10.27 14.37 6.88
C ALA A 53 -9.36 15.51 6.39
N GLY A 54 -9.45 15.88 5.11
CA GLY A 54 -8.62 16.91 4.48
C GLY A 54 -7.33 16.36 3.86
N LEU A 55 -7.37 15.15 3.30
CA LEU A 55 -6.25 14.54 2.58
C LEU A 55 -5.97 15.23 1.25
N ASP A 56 -4.70 15.50 0.96
CA ASP A 56 -4.27 16.08 -0.31
C ASP A 56 -4.30 15.05 -1.46
N VAL A 57 -4.01 13.78 -1.15
CA VAL A 57 -4.09 12.63 -2.08
C VAL A 57 -4.91 11.51 -1.47
N ILE A 58 -5.90 11.01 -2.21
CA ILE A 58 -6.81 9.95 -1.77
C ILE A 58 -6.69 8.70 -2.65
N THR A 59 -7.28 7.60 -2.20
CA THR A 59 -7.40 6.33 -2.93
C THR A 59 -8.87 5.92 -3.00
N ASP A 60 -9.16 4.81 -3.69
CA ASP A 60 -10.48 4.15 -3.65
C ASP A 60 -10.73 3.42 -2.32
N GLY A 61 -9.76 3.46 -1.41
CA GLY A 61 -9.78 2.72 -0.15
C GLY A 61 -9.65 1.22 -0.32
N GLU A 62 -9.31 0.72 -1.51
CA GLU A 62 -9.24 -0.71 -1.85
C GLU A 62 -10.52 -1.48 -1.47
N GLN A 63 -11.68 -0.84 -1.59
CA GLN A 63 -12.96 -1.41 -1.12
C GLN A 63 -13.41 -2.64 -1.91
N THR A 64 -12.74 -2.96 -3.02
CA THR A 64 -12.93 -4.19 -3.80
C THR A 64 -11.96 -5.31 -3.45
N ARG A 65 -11.09 -5.13 -2.46
CA ARG A 65 -10.06 -6.08 -2.06
C ARG A 65 -10.30 -6.55 -0.63
N LEU A 66 -10.53 -7.85 -0.44
CA LEU A 66 -10.57 -8.48 0.90
C LEU A 66 -9.21 -8.42 1.60
N ASP A 67 -8.14 -8.52 0.82
CA ASP A 67 -6.76 -8.43 1.26
C ASP A 67 -5.95 -7.73 0.16
N PHE A 68 -5.11 -6.76 0.55
CA PHE A 68 -4.38 -5.89 -0.37
C PHE A 68 -3.52 -6.66 -1.39
N ASN A 69 -3.04 -7.87 -1.06
CA ASN A 69 -2.28 -8.69 -1.99
C ASN A 69 -2.99 -10.01 -2.35
N LEU A 70 -3.68 -10.69 -1.43
CA LEU A 70 -4.28 -11.99 -1.75
C LEU A 70 -5.48 -11.89 -2.69
N SER A 71 -6.22 -10.77 -2.69
CA SER A 71 -7.33 -10.58 -3.64
C SER A 71 -6.86 -10.64 -5.10
N PHE A 72 -5.59 -10.31 -5.36
CA PHE A 72 -5.02 -10.37 -6.71
C PHE A 72 -4.89 -11.79 -7.27
N TYR A 73 -4.84 -12.81 -6.41
CA TYR A 73 -4.80 -14.20 -6.84
C TYR A 73 -6.08 -14.64 -7.55
N GLY A 74 -7.20 -13.95 -7.35
CA GLY A 74 -8.42 -14.17 -8.13
C GLY A 74 -8.27 -13.84 -9.63
N PHE A 75 -7.32 -12.97 -9.98
CA PHE A 75 -7.04 -12.58 -11.37
C PHE A 75 -5.96 -13.44 -12.04
N ILE A 76 -5.10 -14.08 -11.25
CA ILE A 76 -3.97 -14.89 -11.74
C ILE A 76 -4.44 -16.34 -11.99
N LYS A 77 -4.17 -16.84 -13.20
CA LYS A 77 -4.36 -18.25 -13.60
C LYS A 77 -3.08 -19.05 -13.37
N GLY A 78 -3.23 -20.37 -13.27
CA GLY A 78 -2.13 -21.31 -13.02
C GLY A 78 -1.81 -21.57 -11.56
N ILE A 79 -2.68 -21.13 -10.63
CA ILE A 79 -2.56 -21.40 -9.19
C ILE A 79 -3.79 -22.12 -8.64
N VAL A 80 -3.59 -22.93 -7.61
CA VAL A 80 -4.64 -23.60 -6.85
C VAL A 80 -4.41 -23.43 -5.35
N ASN A 81 -5.47 -23.23 -4.58
CA ASN A 81 -5.37 -23.24 -3.12
C ASN A 81 -4.95 -24.64 -2.67
N ASP A 82 -3.85 -24.75 -1.93
CA ASP A 82 -3.30 -26.04 -1.52
C ASP A 82 -3.78 -26.49 -0.13
N GLY A 83 -4.75 -25.77 0.45
CA GLY A 83 -5.37 -26.11 1.73
C GLY A 83 -4.41 -26.02 2.92
N THR A 84 -3.25 -25.36 2.80
CA THR A 84 -2.26 -25.27 3.89
C THR A 84 -2.67 -24.31 5.02
N GLU A 85 -3.93 -23.87 5.07
CA GLU A 85 -4.49 -23.06 6.15
C GLU A 85 -4.71 -23.93 7.39
N THR A 86 -3.72 -23.95 8.28
CA THR A 86 -3.75 -24.79 9.47
C THR A 86 -4.48 -24.15 10.65
N ARG A 87 -4.49 -22.82 10.76
CA ARG A 87 -5.16 -22.10 11.86
C ARG A 87 -6.40 -21.34 11.38
N LYS A 88 -7.58 -21.79 11.84
CA LYS A 88 -8.88 -21.14 11.57
C LYS A 88 -9.45 -20.40 12.79
N TYR A 89 -9.18 -20.89 13.99
CA TYR A 89 -9.69 -20.34 15.24
C TYR A 89 -8.56 -19.90 16.18
N GLY A 90 -8.88 -19.00 17.10
CA GLY A 90 -7.94 -18.43 18.07
C GLY A 90 -7.54 -16.98 17.75
N PRO A 91 -6.58 -16.42 18.50
CA PRO A 91 -6.13 -15.05 18.32
C PRO A 91 -5.65 -14.81 16.87
N PRO A 92 -6.10 -13.73 16.21
CA PRO A 92 -5.70 -13.47 14.84
C PRO A 92 -4.19 -13.22 14.69
N ALA A 93 -3.56 -13.93 13.75
CA ALA A 93 -2.12 -13.90 13.53
C ALA A 93 -1.74 -14.35 12.11
N HIS A 94 -0.50 -14.05 11.69
CA HIS A 94 0.00 -14.28 10.32
C HIS A 94 -0.04 -15.74 9.85
N ASP A 95 -0.12 -16.70 10.78
CA ASP A 95 -0.22 -18.14 10.49
C ASP A 95 -1.64 -18.60 10.10
N GLN A 96 -2.62 -17.70 10.12
CA GLN A 96 -3.98 -17.96 9.61
C GLN A 96 -4.11 -17.77 8.09
N ARG A 97 -3.08 -17.26 7.42
CA ARG A 97 -3.12 -17.07 5.97
C ARG A 97 -2.79 -18.41 5.30
N GLY A 98 -3.40 -18.68 4.15
CA GLY A 98 -3.11 -19.85 3.29
C GLY A 98 -2.05 -19.60 2.23
N LYS A 99 -1.61 -20.67 1.58
CA LYS A 99 -0.77 -20.58 0.38
C LYS A 99 -1.53 -21.12 -0.82
N ASN A 100 -0.99 -20.85 -2.00
CA ASN A 100 -1.43 -21.47 -3.24
C ASN A 100 -0.24 -22.16 -3.88
N SER A 101 -0.48 -23.29 -4.53
CA SER A 101 0.53 -23.97 -5.33
C SER A 101 0.39 -23.58 -6.80
N ILE A 102 1.52 -23.29 -7.44
CA ILE A 102 1.58 -23.05 -8.88
C ILE A 102 1.53 -24.40 -9.58
N ILE A 103 0.58 -24.58 -10.48
CA ILE A 103 0.36 -25.82 -11.23
C ILE A 103 0.57 -25.64 -12.74
N GLU A 104 0.57 -24.40 -13.23
CA GLU A 104 0.79 -24.03 -14.63
C GLU A 104 1.49 -22.66 -14.73
N PRO A 105 2.03 -22.26 -15.91
CA PRO A 105 2.56 -20.92 -16.11
C PRO A 105 1.55 -19.82 -15.73
N LEU A 106 2.04 -18.77 -15.06
CA LEU A 106 1.19 -17.71 -14.51
C LEU A 106 0.73 -16.75 -15.61
N THR A 107 -0.56 -16.48 -15.67
CA THR A 107 -1.15 -15.50 -16.61
C THR A 107 -2.28 -14.70 -15.95
N ALA A 108 -2.53 -13.48 -16.43
CA ALA A 108 -3.65 -12.64 -16.00
C ALA A 108 -4.35 -12.06 -17.24
N PRO A 109 -5.16 -12.85 -17.97
CA PRO A 109 -5.69 -12.46 -19.30
C PRO A 109 -6.65 -11.27 -19.26
N LYS A 110 -7.14 -10.87 -18.08
CA LYS A 110 -8.02 -9.71 -17.87
C LYS A 110 -7.35 -8.60 -17.05
N GLY A 111 -6.02 -8.63 -16.95
CA GLY A 111 -5.27 -7.76 -16.03
C GLY A 111 -5.46 -8.15 -14.56
N LEU A 112 -4.98 -7.29 -13.68
CA LEU A 112 -4.97 -7.43 -12.23
C LEU A 112 -6.09 -6.66 -11.52
N GLY A 113 -6.96 -5.98 -12.29
CA GLY A 113 -8.19 -5.35 -11.81
C GLY A 113 -8.06 -3.89 -11.35
N VAL A 114 -6.84 -3.36 -11.23
CA VAL A 114 -6.55 -1.99 -10.79
C VAL A 114 -7.04 -0.96 -11.82
N VAL A 115 -7.02 -1.31 -13.10
CA VAL A 115 -7.61 -0.48 -14.17
C VAL A 115 -9.09 -0.18 -13.91
N GLU A 116 -9.88 -1.18 -13.48
CA GLU A 116 -11.31 -0.99 -13.21
C GLU A 116 -11.53 -0.23 -11.90
N GLU A 117 -10.68 -0.45 -10.89
CA GLU A 117 -10.66 0.34 -9.66
C GLU A 117 -10.37 1.82 -9.94
N TYR A 118 -9.39 2.12 -10.81
CA TYR A 118 -9.09 3.49 -11.22
C TYR A 118 -10.25 4.17 -11.96
N LYS A 119 -10.85 3.48 -12.95
CA LYS A 119 -12.00 4.02 -13.70
C LYS A 119 -13.14 4.37 -12.75
N ARG A 120 -13.38 3.52 -11.75
CA ARG A 120 -14.38 3.75 -10.70
C ARG A 120 -14.01 4.95 -9.84
N LEU A 121 -12.79 4.99 -9.30
CA LEU A 121 -12.32 6.10 -8.46
C LEU A 121 -12.39 7.44 -9.20
N LYS A 122 -11.95 7.49 -10.46
CA LYS A 122 -12.02 8.69 -11.30
C LYS A 122 -13.45 9.20 -11.49
N ARG A 123 -14.44 8.30 -11.57
CA ARG A 123 -15.86 8.64 -11.68
C ARG A 123 -16.44 9.16 -10.36
N LEU A 124 -16.04 8.57 -9.23
CA LEU A 124 -16.64 8.81 -7.92
C LEU A 124 -15.93 9.88 -7.08
N ALA A 125 -14.66 10.16 -7.36
CA ALA A 125 -13.89 11.18 -6.65
C ALA A 125 -14.40 12.60 -6.98
N PRO A 126 -14.37 13.54 -6.02
CA PRO A 126 -14.65 14.94 -6.29
C PRO A 126 -13.74 15.51 -7.37
N GLU A 127 -14.27 16.42 -8.18
CA GLU A 127 -13.49 17.10 -9.23
C GLU A 127 -12.27 17.82 -8.62
N GLY A 128 -11.11 17.69 -9.28
CA GLY A 128 -9.86 18.30 -8.84
C GLY A 128 -9.13 17.56 -7.71
N GLN A 129 -9.74 16.56 -7.09
CA GLN A 129 -9.08 15.74 -6.07
C GLN A 129 -7.95 14.90 -6.68
N ARG A 130 -6.77 14.93 -6.08
CA ARG A 130 -5.67 14.04 -6.49
C ARG A 130 -5.95 12.62 -6.01
N ILE A 131 -5.82 11.66 -6.92
CA ILE A 131 -6.08 10.26 -6.67
C ILE A 131 -4.84 9.42 -6.91
N LYS A 132 -4.70 8.32 -6.17
CA LYS A 132 -3.59 7.38 -6.28
C LYS A 132 -4.11 5.95 -6.35
N MET A 133 -3.45 5.12 -7.15
CA MET A 133 -3.72 3.68 -7.22
C MET A 133 -2.58 2.89 -6.58
N SER A 134 -2.91 1.91 -5.73
CA SER A 134 -1.94 0.94 -5.19
C SER A 134 -1.97 -0.35 -5.98
N ILE A 135 -0.81 -0.97 -6.18
CA ILE A 135 -0.67 -2.31 -6.77
C ILE A 135 0.43 -3.06 -6.01
N PRO A 136 0.20 -4.31 -5.54
CA PRO A 136 1.27 -5.08 -4.93
C PRO A 136 2.31 -5.46 -5.97
N GLY A 137 3.58 -5.29 -5.61
CA GLY A 137 4.69 -5.66 -6.49
C GLY A 137 4.87 -7.19 -6.58
N PRO A 138 5.63 -7.66 -7.59
CA PRO A 138 5.76 -9.07 -7.90
C PRO A 138 6.41 -9.87 -6.77
N TYR A 139 7.32 -9.28 -5.97
CA TYR A 139 7.98 -10.00 -4.88
C TYR A 139 7.02 -10.22 -3.72
N THR A 140 6.14 -9.26 -3.43
CA THR A 140 5.09 -9.43 -2.43
C THR A 140 4.02 -10.40 -2.89
N LEU A 141 3.64 -10.37 -4.16
CA LEU A 141 2.71 -11.34 -4.74
C LEU A 141 3.27 -12.77 -4.75
N SER A 142 4.58 -12.97 -4.88
CA SER A 142 5.18 -14.31 -4.83
C SER A 142 5.17 -14.93 -3.43
N GLY A 143 5.04 -14.13 -2.36
CA GLY A 143 5.27 -14.57 -0.98
C GLY A 143 4.32 -15.65 -0.44
N ARG A 144 3.16 -15.85 -1.07
CA ARG A 144 2.18 -16.89 -0.70
C ARG A 144 1.94 -17.90 -1.82
N LEU A 145 2.88 -17.99 -2.77
CA LEU A 145 2.87 -18.99 -3.83
C LEU A 145 3.98 -20.02 -3.59
N ASN A 146 3.61 -21.29 -3.54
CA ASN A 146 4.53 -22.40 -3.55
C ASN A 146 4.94 -22.67 -5.01
N PRO A 147 6.24 -22.76 -5.33
CA PRO A 147 6.74 -22.89 -6.71
C PRO A 147 6.23 -24.11 -7.50
N GLY A 148 5.71 -25.13 -6.83
CA GLY A 148 5.05 -26.29 -7.46
C GLY A 148 5.93 -27.14 -8.37
N GLY A 149 7.26 -26.97 -8.30
CA GLY A 149 8.24 -27.64 -9.17
C GLY A 149 8.42 -27.00 -10.54
N LEU A 150 7.56 -26.05 -10.93
CA LEU A 150 7.68 -25.26 -12.17
C LEU A 150 8.73 -24.16 -12.06
N TYR A 151 8.92 -23.63 -10.86
CA TYR A 151 9.94 -22.63 -10.54
C TYR A 151 10.82 -23.16 -9.40
N LYS A 152 12.09 -22.76 -9.37
CA LYS A 152 13.05 -23.25 -8.37
C LYS A 152 12.83 -22.62 -7.00
N ASP A 153 12.56 -21.32 -6.99
CA ASP A 153 12.48 -20.53 -5.77
C ASP A 153 11.50 -19.36 -5.91
N ARG A 154 11.37 -18.57 -4.83
CA ARG A 154 10.53 -17.37 -4.79
C ARG A 154 10.95 -16.33 -5.83
N TRP A 155 12.21 -16.27 -6.20
CA TRP A 155 12.69 -15.29 -7.16
C TRP A 155 12.28 -15.65 -8.58
N GLU A 156 12.37 -16.91 -8.99
CA GLU A 156 11.84 -17.35 -10.29
C GLU A 156 10.30 -17.16 -10.36
N VAL A 157 9.58 -17.37 -9.24
CA VAL A 157 8.14 -17.02 -9.18
C VAL A 157 7.93 -15.50 -9.32
N THR A 158 8.77 -14.68 -8.69
CA THR A 158 8.70 -13.21 -8.78
C THR A 158 8.90 -12.75 -10.23
N GLU A 159 9.88 -13.31 -10.94
CA GLU A 159 10.11 -13.04 -12.37
C GLU A 159 8.91 -13.44 -13.24
N ALA A 160 8.22 -14.53 -12.91
CA ALA A 160 7.01 -14.95 -13.62
C ALA A 160 5.82 -14.01 -13.41
N ILE A 161 5.75 -13.32 -12.26
CA ILE A 161 4.69 -12.34 -11.93
C ILE A 161 5.00 -10.95 -12.49
N LEU A 162 6.28 -10.57 -12.58
CA LEU A 162 6.73 -9.27 -13.08
C LEU A 162 5.99 -8.79 -14.35
N PRO A 163 5.86 -9.58 -15.44
CA PRO A 163 5.17 -9.12 -16.63
C PRO A 163 3.69 -8.79 -16.40
N LEU A 164 3.03 -9.45 -15.44
CA LEU A 164 1.63 -9.20 -15.12
C LEU A 164 1.45 -7.84 -14.44
N VAL A 165 2.30 -7.54 -13.45
CA VAL A 165 2.28 -6.24 -12.75
C VAL A 165 2.72 -5.11 -13.69
N ARG A 166 3.73 -5.38 -14.52
CA ARG A 166 4.21 -4.42 -15.52
C ARG A 166 3.12 -4.05 -16.53
N GLN A 167 2.37 -5.02 -17.04
CA GLN A 167 1.26 -4.76 -17.96
C GLN A 167 0.18 -3.90 -17.30
N GLU A 168 -0.17 -4.18 -16.04
CA GLU A 168 -1.15 -3.35 -15.31
C GLU A 168 -0.67 -1.90 -15.17
N ILE A 169 0.63 -1.68 -14.88
CA ILE A 169 1.22 -0.33 -14.84
C ILE A 169 1.16 0.34 -16.23
N GLU A 170 1.47 -0.39 -17.31
CA GLU A 170 1.35 0.11 -18.69
C GLU A 170 -0.08 0.58 -18.99
N ASP A 171 -1.08 -0.21 -18.61
CA ASP A 171 -2.49 0.10 -18.85
C ASP A 171 -2.96 1.30 -18.01
N LEU A 172 -2.53 1.39 -16.75
CA LEU A 172 -2.81 2.53 -15.86
C LEU A 172 -2.18 3.83 -16.39
N VAL A 173 -0.94 3.76 -16.88
CA VAL A 173 -0.26 4.89 -17.52
C VAL A 173 -0.99 5.33 -18.78
N ALA A 174 -1.46 4.39 -19.61
CA ALA A 174 -2.24 4.71 -20.81
C ALA A 174 -3.56 5.44 -20.50
N LEU A 175 -4.14 5.21 -19.31
CA LEU A 175 -5.34 5.90 -18.82
C LEU A 175 -5.06 7.26 -18.16
N GLY A 176 -3.78 7.65 -18.02
CA GLY A 176 -3.38 8.90 -17.40
C GLY A 176 -3.56 8.91 -15.88
N VAL A 177 -3.34 7.77 -15.22
CA VAL A 177 -3.29 7.70 -13.76
C VAL A 177 -2.18 8.63 -13.25
N PRO A 178 -2.47 9.55 -12.31
CA PRO A 178 -1.50 10.57 -11.92
C PRO A 178 -0.47 10.09 -10.89
N GLU A 179 -0.81 9.11 -10.07
CA GLU A 179 0.09 8.50 -9.07
C GLU A 179 -0.18 7.00 -8.93
N ILE A 180 0.89 6.20 -8.97
CA ILE A 180 0.88 4.74 -8.79
C ILE A 180 1.85 4.38 -7.65
N CYS A 181 1.35 3.69 -6.63
CA CYS A 181 2.14 3.13 -5.54
C CYS A 181 2.33 1.64 -5.76
N VAL A 182 3.57 1.16 -5.80
CA VAL A 182 3.88 -0.27 -5.84
C VAL A 182 4.23 -0.76 -4.43
N ASP A 183 3.37 -1.61 -3.88
CA ASP A 183 3.47 -2.07 -2.50
C ASP A 183 4.37 -3.30 -2.39
N GLU A 184 5.51 -3.15 -1.71
CA GLU A 184 6.48 -4.23 -1.53
C GLU A 184 6.91 -4.45 -0.07
N PRO A 185 5.94 -4.61 0.86
CA PRO A 185 6.24 -4.78 2.29
C PRO A 185 7.00 -6.08 2.58
N SER A 186 6.93 -7.08 1.68
CA SER A 186 7.70 -8.30 1.85
C SER A 186 9.20 -8.04 1.89
N MET A 187 9.72 -7.18 1.02
CA MET A 187 11.15 -6.92 1.04
C MET A 187 11.54 -6.17 2.32
N SER A 188 10.74 -5.21 2.77
CA SER A 188 10.98 -4.54 4.05
C SER A 188 11.03 -5.49 5.24
N CYS A 189 10.16 -6.51 5.25
CA CYS A 189 10.14 -7.51 6.31
C CYS A 189 11.37 -8.44 6.31
N TYR A 190 11.99 -8.68 5.15
CA TYR A 190 13.00 -9.72 4.97
C TYR A 190 14.36 -9.23 4.46
N ALA A 191 14.55 -7.93 4.21
CA ALA A 191 15.78 -7.33 3.69
C ALA A 191 17.04 -7.72 4.48
N TYR A 192 16.92 -8.03 5.78
CA TYR A 192 18.03 -8.49 6.62
C TYR A 192 18.60 -9.87 6.25
N ARG A 193 17.92 -10.64 5.38
CA ARG A 193 18.33 -11.99 4.98
C ARG A 193 18.11 -12.29 3.49
N GLU A 194 17.58 -11.34 2.74
CA GLU A 194 17.28 -11.49 1.31
C GLU A 194 18.21 -10.61 0.47
N ASP A 195 18.27 -10.88 -0.83
CA ASP A 195 19.06 -10.10 -1.78
C ASP A 195 18.34 -8.79 -2.14
N THR A 196 18.74 -7.70 -1.50
CA THR A 196 18.15 -6.37 -1.72
C THR A 196 18.51 -5.78 -3.08
N GLN A 197 19.66 -6.11 -3.66
CA GLN A 197 20.08 -5.61 -4.98
C GLN A 197 19.27 -6.28 -6.09
N ARG A 198 19.10 -7.60 -6.01
CA ARG A 198 18.25 -8.34 -6.95
C ARG A 198 16.81 -7.85 -6.93
N PHE A 199 16.29 -7.54 -5.74
CA PHE A 199 14.96 -6.98 -5.63
C PHE A 199 14.84 -5.59 -6.27
N VAL A 200 15.82 -4.70 -6.07
CA VAL A 200 15.82 -3.37 -6.70
C VAL A 200 15.84 -3.48 -8.23
N ASP A 201 16.62 -4.40 -8.79
CA ASP A 201 16.60 -4.69 -10.23
C ASP A 201 15.20 -5.10 -10.72
N ILE A 202 14.59 -6.10 -10.08
CA ILE A 202 13.24 -6.58 -10.40
C ILE A 202 12.22 -5.46 -10.28
N PHE A 203 12.28 -4.67 -9.20
CA PHE A 203 11.38 -3.55 -8.96
C PHE A 203 11.51 -2.50 -10.08
N ASN A 204 12.74 -2.09 -10.41
CA ASN A 204 13.00 -1.11 -11.46
C ASN A 204 12.48 -1.57 -12.83
N ARG A 205 12.67 -2.85 -13.18
CA ARG A 205 12.10 -3.45 -14.39
C ARG A 205 10.58 -3.49 -14.38
N THR A 206 9.97 -3.68 -13.21
CA THR A 206 8.51 -3.68 -13.04
C THR A 206 7.93 -2.29 -13.30
N VAL A 207 8.51 -1.24 -12.72
CA VAL A 207 7.96 0.13 -12.76
C VAL A 207 8.40 0.96 -13.97
N ALA A 208 9.39 0.48 -14.74
CA ALA A 208 9.93 1.18 -15.91
C ALA A 208 8.89 1.79 -16.88
N PRO A 209 7.70 1.19 -17.12
CA PRO A 209 6.70 1.82 -17.98
C PRO A 209 6.13 3.14 -17.47
N GLY A 210 6.10 3.34 -16.14
CA GLY A 210 5.54 4.53 -15.49
C GLY A 210 6.55 5.67 -15.30
N VAL A 211 7.84 5.39 -15.47
CA VAL A 211 8.92 6.36 -15.22
C VAL A 211 8.76 7.59 -16.11
N GLY A 212 8.68 8.77 -15.49
CA GLY A 212 8.48 10.05 -16.18
C GLY A 212 7.08 10.27 -16.77
N LYS A 213 6.13 9.35 -16.55
CA LYS A 213 4.76 9.44 -17.09
C LYS A 213 3.68 9.52 -16.02
N THR A 214 3.93 8.95 -14.85
CA THR A 214 3.12 9.07 -13.64
C THR A 214 4.05 9.31 -12.46
N ARG A 215 3.55 9.86 -11.36
CA ARG A 215 4.30 9.82 -10.10
C ARG A 215 4.34 8.36 -9.61
N LEU A 216 5.54 7.83 -9.39
CA LEU A 216 5.77 6.50 -8.87
C LEU A 216 6.15 6.57 -7.40
N SER A 217 5.47 5.80 -6.58
CA SER A 217 5.82 5.62 -5.18
C SER A 217 5.99 4.15 -4.80
N MET A 218 6.73 3.91 -3.73
CA MET A 218 6.87 2.58 -3.14
C MET A 218 6.52 2.61 -1.67
N HIS A 219 5.74 1.63 -1.21
CA HIS A 219 5.44 1.47 0.20
C HIS A 219 6.31 0.42 0.88
N LEU A 220 7.01 0.85 1.94
CA LEU A 220 7.78 0.02 2.86
C LEU A 220 7.11 -0.05 4.24
N CYS A 221 6.69 -1.26 4.65
CA CYS A 221 6.21 -1.51 6.01
C CYS A 221 6.64 -2.86 6.53
N PHE A 222 6.47 -3.08 7.84
CA PHE A 222 6.85 -4.31 8.53
C PHE A 222 5.66 -5.26 8.71
N GLY A 223 4.63 -5.11 7.88
CA GLY A 223 3.41 -5.92 7.84
C GLY A 223 2.29 -5.39 8.74
N ASN A 224 1.04 -5.52 8.29
CA ASN A 224 -0.16 -5.13 9.04
C ASN A 224 -1.26 -6.19 8.90
N TYR A 225 -1.02 -7.41 9.37
CA TYR A 225 -2.09 -8.41 9.43
C TYR A 225 -2.75 -8.35 10.80
N LYS A 226 -4.03 -7.97 10.84
CA LYS A 226 -4.82 -7.86 12.08
C LYS A 226 -4.11 -7.00 13.15
N GLY A 227 -3.49 -5.91 12.70
CA GLY A 227 -2.74 -4.98 13.58
C GLY A 227 -1.36 -5.48 14.03
N ARG A 228 -0.77 -6.48 13.35
CA ARG A 228 0.51 -7.09 13.79
C ARG A 228 1.61 -6.97 12.74
N SER A 229 2.77 -6.49 13.18
CA SER A 229 4.03 -6.57 12.43
C SER A 229 4.54 -8.02 12.34
N VAL A 230 5.30 -8.33 11.29
CA VAL A 230 5.98 -9.61 11.07
C VAL A 230 7.49 -9.46 10.83
N GLY A 231 7.92 -8.30 10.33
CA GLY A 231 9.32 -8.03 9.97
C GLY A 231 10.19 -7.52 11.11
N LYS A 232 11.50 -7.57 10.89
CA LYS A 232 12.47 -6.85 11.74
C LYS A 232 12.24 -5.34 11.55
N LYS A 233 11.88 -4.65 12.63
CA LYS A 233 11.52 -3.23 12.67
C LYS A 233 12.75 -2.32 12.53
N THR A 234 13.34 -2.27 11.33
CA THR A 234 14.41 -1.34 10.97
C THR A 234 14.53 -1.23 9.46
N ILE A 235 14.83 -0.03 8.96
CA ILE A 235 15.07 0.20 7.52
C ILE A 235 16.55 0.04 7.15
N ALA A 236 17.46 -0.06 8.12
CA ALA A 236 18.89 -0.17 7.88
C ALA A 236 19.29 -1.29 6.88
N PRO A 237 18.69 -2.50 6.90
CA PRO A 237 19.04 -3.57 5.96
C PRO A 237 18.75 -3.26 4.49
N MET A 238 17.93 -2.24 4.21
CA MET A 238 17.58 -1.84 2.86
C MET A 238 18.67 -0.96 2.21
N LEU A 239 19.51 -0.33 3.03
CA LEU A 239 20.59 0.54 2.57
C LEU A 239 21.87 -0.28 2.30
N PRO A 240 22.63 0.05 1.25
CA PRO A 240 22.40 1.16 0.31
C PRO A 240 21.50 0.79 -0.87
N SER A 241 21.15 -0.47 -1.09
CA SER A 241 20.52 -0.95 -2.33
C SER A 241 19.26 -0.17 -2.73
N PHE A 242 18.38 0.17 -1.79
CA PHE A 242 17.15 0.92 -2.09
C PHE A 242 17.39 2.36 -2.58
N LEU A 243 18.61 2.89 -2.44
CA LEU A 243 18.98 4.17 -3.04
C LEU A 243 19.02 4.10 -4.58
N ASP A 244 19.03 2.91 -5.18
CA ASP A 244 19.07 2.72 -6.63
C ASP A 244 17.69 2.37 -7.22
N MET A 245 16.62 2.55 -6.42
CA MET A 245 15.23 2.40 -6.89
C MET A 245 14.84 3.52 -7.85
N THR A 246 13.98 3.18 -8.81
CA THR A 246 13.41 4.11 -9.79
C THR A 246 11.99 4.49 -9.36
N VAL A 247 11.89 5.40 -8.39
CA VAL A 247 10.63 5.99 -7.88
C VAL A 247 10.82 7.48 -7.65
N ASP A 248 9.70 8.21 -7.59
CA ASP A 248 9.69 9.62 -7.19
C ASP A 248 9.58 9.77 -5.66
N GLU A 249 8.85 8.86 -4.99
CA GLU A 249 8.57 8.91 -3.55
C GLU A 249 8.74 7.54 -2.89
N LEU A 250 9.37 7.50 -1.71
CA LEU A 250 9.48 6.29 -0.89
C LEU A 250 8.73 6.50 0.42
N HIS A 251 7.77 5.62 0.71
CA HIS A 251 6.97 5.65 1.93
C HIS A 251 7.56 4.71 2.99
N SER A 252 7.88 5.27 4.15
CA SER A 252 8.51 4.55 5.26
C SER A 252 7.67 4.59 6.53
N GLU A 253 7.36 3.40 7.06
CA GLU A 253 6.75 3.21 8.38
C GLU A 253 7.69 3.68 9.51
N MET A 254 7.24 4.62 10.37
CA MET A 254 8.08 5.22 11.42
C MET A 254 7.47 5.22 12.82
N THR A 255 6.14 5.23 12.95
CA THR A 255 5.55 5.27 14.30
C THR A 255 5.79 3.97 15.05
N VAL A 256 5.67 2.82 14.38
CA VAL A 256 5.96 1.50 14.98
C VAL A 256 7.44 1.33 15.37
N LEU A 257 8.31 2.11 14.73
CA LEU A 257 9.75 2.18 15.02
C LEU A 257 10.04 3.16 16.16
N ASN A 258 9.04 3.87 16.69
CA ASN A 258 9.24 5.01 17.58
C ASN A 258 10.27 6.02 17.02
N PHE A 259 10.33 6.17 15.70
CA PHE A 259 11.27 7.06 14.99
C PHE A 259 12.76 6.75 15.27
N THR A 260 13.13 5.54 15.72
CA THR A 260 14.55 5.19 15.95
C THR A 260 15.41 5.33 14.70
N ASP A 261 14.83 5.03 13.55
CA ASP A 261 15.50 5.02 12.25
C ASP A 261 15.30 6.33 11.47
N VAL A 262 14.73 7.38 12.09
CA VAL A 262 14.39 8.63 11.40
C VAL A 262 15.60 9.28 10.71
N HIS A 263 16.78 9.17 11.30
CA HIS A 263 18.02 9.70 10.76
C HIS A 263 18.44 9.04 9.43
N LEU A 264 18.02 7.79 9.18
CA LEU A 264 18.30 7.08 7.93
C LEU A 264 17.47 7.62 6.76
N LEU A 265 16.41 8.40 7.03
CA LEU A 265 15.59 9.02 5.99
C LEU A 265 16.33 10.07 5.19
N GLU A 266 17.38 10.69 5.76
CA GLU A 266 18.22 11.67 5.06
C GLU A 266 18.79 11.10 3.76
N ARG A 267 19.28 9.86 3.81
CA ARG A 267 19.85 9.16 2.64
C ARG A 267 18.82 8.94 1.53
N PHE A 268 17.56 8.71 1.90
CA PHE A 268 16.48 8.62 0.93
C PHE A 268 16.09 10.00 0.39
N ALA A 269 16.02 11.02 1.25
CA ALA A 269 15.69 12.40 0.87
C ALA A 269 16.73 13.05 -0.06
N GLU A 270 17.97 12.55 -0.09
CA GLU A 270 18.98 12.92 -1.08
C GLU A 270 18.53 12.60 -2.52
N LYS A 271 17.76 11.52 -2.71
CA LYS A 271 17.37 11.01 -4.04
C LYS A 271 15.88 11.09 -4.35
N PHE A 272 15.02 11.03 -3.33
CA PHE A 272 13.57 10.87 -3.49
C PHE A 272 12.81 11.91 -2.67
N ASP A 273 11.52 12.08 -2.98
CA ASP A 273 10.56 12.53 -1.98
C ASP A 273 10.35 11.41 -0.95
N VAL A 274 10.00 11.76 0.28
CA VAL A 274 9.82 10.79 1.36
C VAL A 274 8.45 10.97 1.99
N ALA A 275 7.63 9.92 1.89
CA ALA A 275 6.43 9.83 2.71
C ALA A 275 6.78 9.17 4.04
N VAL A 276 6.31 9.73 5.15
CA VAL A 276 6.61 9.21 6.49
C VAL A 276 5.33 8.85 7.22
N GLY A 277 5.32 7.62 7.76
CA GLY A 277 4.31 7.13 8.67
C GLY A 277 4.28 7.92 9.98
N VAL A 278 3.20 8.68 10.22
CA VAL A 278 3.00 9.48 11.44
C VAL A 278 1.75 9.08 12.22
N ILE A 279 1.03 8.07 11.76
CA ILE A 279 -0.09 7.43 12.46
C ILE A 279 0.21 5.94 12.66
N ASP A 280 0.06 5.47 13.90
CA ASP A 280 0.18 4.05 14.22
C ASP A 280 -1.14 3.33 13.92
N VAL A 281 -1.14 2.56 12.83
CA VAL A 281 -2.30 1.78 12.37
C VAL A 281 -2.49 0.47 13.13
N LYS A 282 -1.52 0.10 13.99
CA LYS A 282 -1.47 -1.12 14.79
C LYS A 282 -1.84 -0.86 16.25
N SER A 283 -2.05 0.41 16.62
CA SER A 283 -2.49 0.84 17.94
C SER A 283 -3.94 1.31 17.93
N TYR A 284 -4.63 1.08 19.06
CA TYR A 284 -5.98 1.59 19.31
C TYR A 284 -5.97 3.03 19.85
N TYR A 285 -4.81 3.54 20.25
CA TYR A 285 -4.64 4.94 20.65
C TYR A 285 -4.93 5.86 19.46
N ILE A 286 -5.74 6.89 19.66
CA ILE A 286 -6.01 7.91 18.63
C ILE A 286 -5.04 9.06 18.85
N GLU A 287 -4.14 9.30 17.90
CA GLU A 287 -3.26 10.45 17.92
C GLU A 287 -4.03 11.77 17.92
N THR A 288 -3.49 12.74 18.64
CA THR A 288 -3.87 14.15 18.55
C THR A 288 -3.14 14.85 17.39
N ALA A 289 -3.59 16.04 17.00
CA ALA A 289 -2.89 16.85 16.01
C ALA A 289 -1.49 17.25 16.51
N GLU A 290 -1.34 17.46 17.82
CA GLU A 290 -0.08 17.77 18.49
C GLU A 290 0.89 16.58 18.46
N ASP A 291 0.42 15.36 18.70
CA ASP A 291 1.25 14.14 18.57
C ASP A 291 1.83 14.03 17.16
N VAL A 292 0.98 14.25 16.15
CA VAL A 292 1.40 14.24 14.74
C VAL A 292 2.37 15.37 14.45
N ALA A 293 2.10 16.59 14.91
CA ALA A 293 2.99 17.73 14.69
C ALA A 293 4.36 17.52 15.34
N GLU A 294 4.43 16.92 16.53
CA GLU A 294 5.68 16.53 17.19
C GLU A 294 6.45 15.51 16.34
N ARG A 295 5.77 14.46 15.84
CA ARG A 295 6.36 13.44 14.97
C ARG A 295 6.92 14.04 13.68
N ILE A 296 6.18 14.94 13.03
CA ILE A 296 6.64 15.65 11.83
C ILE A 296 7.89 16.47 12.14
N ARG A 297 7.93 17.21 13.26
CA ARG A 297 9.10 17.99 13.66
C ARG A 297 10.34 17.14 13.93
N LYS A 298 10.20 15.87 14.32
CA LYS A 298 11.32 14.91 14.43
C LYS A 298 11.90 14.52 13.07
N VAL A 299 11.11 14.59 12.01
CA VAL A 299 11.49 14.20 10.64
C VAL A 299 12.16 15.36 9.89
N LEU A 300 11.69 16.59 10.09
CA LEU A 300 12.16 17.79 9.37
C LEU A 300 13.68 18.04 9.39
N PRO A 301 14.45 17.64 10.42
CA PRO A 301 15.92 17.74 10.37
C PRO A 301 16.58 16.87 9.29
N TYR A 302 15.89 15.82 8.80
CA TYR A 302 16.43 14.84 7.86
C TYR A 302 15.74 14.86 6.50
N VAL A 303 14.49 15.35 6.43
CA VAL A 303 13.71 15.45 5.19
C VAL A 303 13.19 16.89 5.04
N PRO A 304 13.62 17.63 4.01
CA PRO A 304 13.11 18.97 3.73
C PRO A 304 11.58 18.97 3.55
N ALA A 305 10.91 20.02 4.02
CA ALA A 305 9.44 20.10 4.05
C ALA A 305 8.80 19.97 2.66
N GLU A 306 9.46 20.45 1.62
CA GLU A 306 9.04 20.38 0.21
C GLU A 306 9.13 18.97 -0.39
N LYS A 307 9.96 18.09 0.20
CA LYS A 307 10.09 16.67 -0.17
C LYS A 307 9.30 15.74 0.75
N LEU A 308 8.75 16.27 1.84
CA LEU A 308 8.06 15.48 2.85
C LEU A 308 6.58 15.29 2.49
N ALA A 309 6.13 14.06 2.53
CA ALA A 309 4.73 13.71 2.66
C ALA A 309 4.48 12.98 3.99
N VAL A 310 3.26 13.02 4.50
CA VAL A 310 2.86 12.31 5.71
C VAL A 310 1.69 11.39 5.42
N ALA A 311 1.76 10.20 5.99
CA ALA A 311 0.77 9.15 5.81
C ALA A 311 0.63 8.32 7.09
N PRO A 312 -0.36 7.41 7.17
CA PRO A 312 -0.33 6.35 8.15
C PRO A 312 0.78 5.34 7.86
N ASP A 313 1.29 4.66 8.89
CA ASP A 313 2.40 3.69 8.77
C ASP A 313 2.16 2.58 7.73
N CYS A 314 0.91 2.20 7.48
CA CYS A 314 0.50 1.20 6.50
C CYS A 314 -0.98 1.45 6.13
N GLY A 315 -1.58 0.61 5.27
CA GLY A 315 -3.03 0.64 5.01
C GLY A 315 -3.88 0.53 6.29
N MET A 316 -5.04 1.19 6.28
CA MET A 316 -5.95 1.34 7.43
C MET A 316 -7.03 0.24 7.50
N SER A 317 -7.02 -0.74 6.61
CA SER A 317 -8.08 -1.78 6.55
C SER A 317 -8.27 -2.57 7.85
N GLN A 318 -7.22 -2.67 8.67
CA GLN A 318 -7.25 -3.37 9.96
C GLN A 318 -7.58 -2.45 11.15
N THR A 319 -7.85 -1.17 10.91
CA THR A 319 -8.20 -0.17 11.93
C THR A 319 -9.69 0.13 11.87
N ALA A 320 -10.40 0.15 13.00
CA ALA A 320 -11.85 0.42 13.00
C ALA A 320 -12.19 1.74 12.26
N ARG A 321 -13.25 1.76 11.45
CA ARG A 321 -13.61 2.92 10.61
C ARG A 321 -13.78 4.22 11.40
N TRP A 322 -14.42 4.18 12.57
CA TRP A 322 -14.57 5.37 13.41
C TRP A 322 -13.22 5.92 13.89
N ALA A 323 -12.26 5.05 14.23
CA ALA A 323 -10.92 5.41 14.66
C ALA A 323 -10.10 5.95 13.49
N THR A 324 -10.20 5.32 12.32
CA THR A 324 -9.56 5.77 11.08
C THR A 324 -9.93 7.22 10.75
N LYS A 325 -11.21 7.58 10.83
CA LYS A 325 -11.64 8.97 10.60
C LYS A 325 -10.98 9.97 11.54
N GLN A 326 -10.90 9.64 12.84
CA GLN A 326 -10.26 10.51 13.83
C GLN A 326 -8.74 10.61 13.61
N LYS A 327 -8.07 9.48 13.37
CA LYS A 327 -6.63 9.42 13.08
C LYS A 327 -6.25 10.21 11.84
N LEU A 328 -7.01 10.08 10.75
CA LEU A 328 -6.75 10.84 9.51
C LEU A 328 -7.00 12.34 9.70
N LYS A 329 -8.04 12.72 10.45
CA LYS A 329 -8.29 14.13 10.77
C LYS A 329 -7.14 14.72 11.59
N ALA A 330 -6.71 14.02 12.64
CA ALA A 330 -5.55 14.42 13.45
C ALA A 330 -4.28 14.53 12.61
N MET A 331 -4.05 13.59 11.68
CA MET A 331 -2.92 13.63 10.76
C MET A 331 -2.91 14.90 9.91
N CYS A 332 -4.06 15.21 9.29
CA CYS A 332 -4.17 16.38 8.42
C CYS A 332 -4.08 17.69 9.21
N ASP A 333 -4.67 17.75 10.40
CA ASP A 333 -4.58 18.92 11.28
C ASP A 333 -3.15 19.12 11.79
N GLY A 334 -2.47 18.06 12.22
CA GLY A 334 -1.07 18.13 12.66
C GLY A 334 -0.13 18.59 11.55
N ALA A 335 -0.32 18.12 10.31
CA ALA A 335 0.42 18.62 9.16
C ALA A 335 0.18 20.12 8.92
N LYS A 336 -1.08 20.59 9.00
CA LYS A 336 -1.40 22.02 8.89
C LYS A 336 -0.74 22.86 9.98
N LEU A 337 -0.71 22.38 11.22
CA LEU A 337 -0.03 23.07 12.34
C LEU A 337 1.45 23.28 12.06
N VAL A 338 2.13 22.27 11.51
CA VAL A 338 3.56 22.40 11.17
C VAL A 338 3.77 23.31 9.96
N ARG A 339 2.96 23.17 8.90
CA ARG A 339 3.04 24.03 7.70
C ARG A 339 2.89 25.52 8.05
N ALA A 340 2.04 25.86 9.03
CA ALA A 340 1.86 27.25 9.47
C ALA A 340 3.09 27.85 10.19
N SER A 341 4.09 27.02 10.52
CA SER A 341 5.33 27.42 11.21
C SER A 341 6.59 27.36 10.35
N LEU A 342 6.45 27.03 9.05
CA LEU A 342 7.53 27.00 8.06
C LEU A 342 7.68 28.37 7.37
#